data_AF-A0A212FEW3-F1
#
_entry.id   AF-A0A212FEW3-F1
#
_cell.length_a   1.000
_cell.length_b   1.000
_cell.length_c   1.000
_cell.angle_alpha   90.00
_cell.angle_beta   90.00
_cell.angle_gamma   90.00
#
_symmetry.space_group_name_H-M   'P 1'
#
loop_
_entity.id
_entity.type
_entity.pdbx_description
1 polymer ?
#
loop_
_entity_poly.entity_id
_entity_poly.type
_entity_poly.pdbx_seq_one_letter_code
_entity_poly.pdbx_strand_id
1 'polypeptide(L)'
;MGNTSKKLAAKCALLTKEEQKYVAATFRAASKNSERIREEDLIKFWGPQIDPRLAQYLTNFLFGCGQQKTATVDFNRFAELYVYNVRGTVEERMMVTYNCLGMDYNEDAELPYQLLKEYCESIVSTYMKIVKSSSTKRASTWLEKGFRASASHVQSLGEAVAATIGDLETAQHHCTATQLSKWLQSNILLKQLAELVYVNLYGINRRGGDESPTPMPPAAPSLLPAVEGLEAMPDYPAFIDLSHVVWINSHLPPQHQHKWRFLFSTNIHGESFSTMTGRIIDQGPSVIIVEDSSGYIFGGFATASWAFGPNFTGTDDSFLFTCVPKMRVYPATNYNDHYQYLNHHTKTLPNGLLMGGQFNFGGIWISAEPFGDGASAESCSTFRGYRRLSKEPTFRLRSLEVWAVGDKPLLDKDGDMKTSQSSSVLTTHKSERNLLEMIGKPQVSDGLRDNFEGLVLEKLGFTCSKRRPSQHVSSQQCNEICIEKVFEIFAGFKKNLRSPNSDQEIQGTRVETGEDERDVSILDTNPEAKAILDMAGRTRHSEGLREQPPL
;
A
#
# COMPACT_ATOMS: atom_id res chain seq x y z
N MET A 1 3.67 38.16 27.86
CA MET A 1 2.71 37.42 27.01
C MET A 1 2.78 37.75 25.50
N GLY A 2 3.42 38.84 25.04
CA GLY A 2 3.42 39.22 23.61
C GLY A 2 4.37 38.46 22.66
N ASN A 3 5.33 37.67 23.18
CA ASN A 3 6.36 37.01 22.34
C ASN A 3 5.90 35.64 21.80
N THR A 4 5.08 34.91 22.56
CA THR A 4 4.57 33.57 22.18
C THR A 4 3.53 33.65 21.06
N SER A 5 2.62 34.63 21.12
CA SER A 5 1.57 34.82 20.10
C SER A 5 2.13 35.23 18.73
N LYS A 6 3.16 36.09 18.69
CA LYS A 6 3.86 36.43 17.43
C LYS A 6 4.61 35.23 16.83
N LYS A 7 5.26 34.42 17.68
CA LYS A 7 5.93 33.19 17.25
C LYS A 7 4.94 32.17 16.70
N LEU A 8 3.80 31.98 17.35
CA LEU A 8 2.78 31.06 16.84
C LEU A 8 2.13 31.58 15.55
N ALA A 9 1.83 32.87 15.43
CA ALA A 9 1.32 33.43 14.18
C ALA A 9 2.29 33.18 13.00
N ALA A 10 3.60 33.31 13.25
CA ALA A 10 4.63 32.97 12.26
C ALA A 10 4.67 31.47 11.94
N LYS A 11 4.47 30.59 12.93
CA LYS A 11 4.44 29.14 12.71
C LYS A 11 3.15 28.65 12.07
N CYS A 12 2.01 29.27 12.36
CA CYS A 12 0.76 29.03 11.64
C CYS A 12 0.90 29.39 10.16
N ALA A 13 1.80 30.31 9.79
CA ALA A 13 2.11 30.57 8.39
C ALA A 13 2.82 29.40 7.68
N LEU A 14 3.37 28.43 8.42
CA LEU A 14 3.89 27.17 7.87
C LEU A 14 2.75 26.22 7.46
N LEU A 15 1.56 26.41 8.02
CA LEU A 15 0.37 25.68 7.60
C LEU A 15 -0.17 26.27 6.29
N THR A 16 -0.62 25.38 5.40
CA THR A 16 -1.43 25.75 4.24
C THR A 16 -2.71 26.47 4.68
N LYS A 17 -3.30 27.26 3.78
CA LYS A 17 -4.59 27.93 4.04
C LYS A 17 -5.70 26.95 4.40
N GLU A 18 -5.63 25.71 3.92
CA GLU A 18 -6.58 24.66 4.25
C GLU A 18 -6.36 24.13 5.67
N GLU A 19 -5.12 23.76 6.02
CA GLU A 19 -4.76 23.31 7.37
C GLU A 19 -5.17 24.34 8.44
N GLN A 20 -4.92 25.63 8.20
CA GLN A 20 -5.35 26.70 9.12
C GLN A 20 -6.87 26.73 9.33
N LYS A 21 -7.66 26.55 8.25
CA LYS A 21 -9.13 26.49 8.33
C LYS A 21 -9.59 25.29 9.14
N TYR A 22 -8.98 24.11 8.93
CA TYR A 22 -9.34 22.90 9.65
C TYR A 22 -9.01 22.99 11.14
N VAL A 23 -7.81 23.47 11.51
CA VAL A 23 -7.44 23.67 12.91
C VAL A 23 -8.40 24.63 13.61
N ALA A 24 -8.77 25.75 12.96
CA ALA A 24 -9.74 26.69 13.50
C ALA A 24 -11.16 26.11 13.59
N ALA A 25 -11.62 25.38 12.57
CA ALA A 25 -12.94 24.74 12.55
C ALA A 25 -13.05 23.67 13.65
N THR A 26 -12.03 22.83 13.80
CA THR A 26 -11.98 21.81 14.85
C THR A 26 -11.96 22.43 16.23
N PHE A 27 -11.21 23.52 16.44
CA PHE A 27 -11.24 24.24 17.70
C PHE A 27 -12.64 24.76 18.03
N ARG A 28 -13.34 25.39 17.07
CA ARG A 28 -14.71 25.88 17.27
C ARG A 28 -15.69 24.74 17.58
N ALA A 29 -15.55 23.61 16.90
CA ALA A 29 -16.38 22.43 17.14
C ALA A 29 -16.15 21.85 18.54
N ALA A 30 -14.89 21.61 18.92
CA ALA A 30 -14.52 21.06 20.23
C ALA A 30 -14.85 22.02 21.40
N SER A 31 -14.75 23.33 21.18
CA SER A 31 -15.07 24.37 22.17
C SER A 31 -16.56 24.70 22.25
N LYS A 32 -17.40 24.16 21.35
CA LYS A 32 -18.80 24.58 21.19
C LYS A 32 -18.93 26.10 20.95
N ASN A 33 -18.03 26.66 20.14
CA ASN A 33 -17.87 28.08 19.83
C ASN A 33 -17.41 28.97 21.00
N SER A 34 -16.84 28.39 22.05
CA SER A 34 -16.16 29.13 23.13
C SER A 34 -14.74 29.56 22.73
N GLU A 35 -14.19 30.57 23.42
CA GLU A 35 -12.79 30.99 23.26
C GLU A 35 -11.79 29.98 23.84
N ARG A 36 -12.26 29.05 24.69
CA ARG A 36 -11.44 28.02 25.33
C ARG A 36 -12.15 26.66 25.32
N ILE A 37 -11.38 25.59 25.21
CA ILE A 37 -11.87 24.20 25.27
C ILE A 37 -11.65 23.64 26.67
N ARG A 38 -12.66 22.96 27.25
CA ARG A 38 -12.53 22.20 28.50
C ARG A 38 -12.02 20.79 28.21
N GLU A 39 -11.23 20.23 29.12
CA GLU A 39 -10.63 18.89 28.96
C GLU A 39 -11.69 17.81 28.66
N GLU A 40 -12.80 17.81 29.40
CA GLU A 40 -13.92 16.88 29.21
C GLU A 40 -14.54 16.95 27.80
N ASP A 41 -14.66 18.16 27.24
CA ASP A 41 -15.24 18.37 25.92
C ASP A 41 -14.30 17.84 24.84
N LEU A 42 -12.99 18.03 25.01
CA LEU A 42 -11.99 17.55 24.06
C LEU A 42 -11.87 16.02 24.08
N ILE A 43 -11.80 15.41 25.26
CA ILE A 43 -11.77 13.94 25.40
C ILE A 43 -13.02 13.33 24.77
N LYS A 44 -14.20 13.93 25.00
CA LYS A 44 -15.45 13.48 24.37
C LYS A 44 -15.42 13.65 22.85
N PHE A 45 -14.85 14.74 22.35
CA PHE A 45 -14.77 15.03 20.93
C PHE A 45 -13.84 14.05 20.17
N TRP A 46 -12.65 13.77 20.71
CA TRP A 46 -11.70 12.82 20.09
C TRP A 46 -11.96 11.36 20.44
N GLY A 47 -12.63 11.07 21.55
CA GLY A 47 -12.82 9.73 22.12
C GLY A 47 -13.15 8.61 21.13
N PRO A 48 -14.09 8.79 20.17
CA PRO A 48 -14.48 7.73 19.24
C PRO A 48 -13.36 7.23 18.31
N GLN A 49 -12.32 8.04 18.07
CA GLN A 49 -11.29 7.79 17.07
C GLN A 49 -9.88 7.67 17.66
N ILE A 50 -9.71 7.88 18.97
CA ILE A 50 -8.40 7.93 19.63
C ILE A 50 -8.20 6.76 20.63
N ASP A 51 -6.95 6.33 20.81
CA ASP A 51 -6.59 5.47 21.94
C ASP A 51 -6.69 6.25 23.26
N PRO A 52 -7.29 5.70 24.33
CA PRO A 52 -7.40 6.39 25.61
C PRO A 52 -6.06 6.83 26.20
N ARG A 53 -4.98 6.04 26.00
CA ARG A 53 -3.63 6.42 26.45
C ARG A 53 -3.14 7.63 25.67
N LEU A 54 -3.31 7.63 24.35
CA LEU A 54 -2.93 8.77 23.51
C LEU A 54 -3.74 10.01 23.90
N ALA A 55 -5.05 9.88 24.13
CA ALA A 55 -5.88 11.00 24.59
C ALA A 55 -5.32 11.62 25.88
N GLN A 56 -4.94 10.79 26.85
CA GLN A 56 -4.31 11.26 28.09
C GLN A 56 -2.95 11.94 27.85
N TYR A 57 -2.11 11.38 26.97
CA TYR A 57 -0.84 12.01 26.62
C TYR A 57 -1.04 13.37 25.93
N LEU A 58 -2.00 13.48 25.01
CA LEU A 58 -2.29 14.75 24.34
C LEU A 58 -2.89 15.77 25.32
N THR A 59 -3.73 15.34 26.28
CA THR A 59 -4.24 16.26 27.30
C THR A 59 -3.15 16.74 28.26
N ASN A 60 -2.15 15.91 28.59
CA ASN A 60 -0.98 16.36 29.35
C ASN A 60 -0.27 17.53 28.65
N PHE A 61 -0.10 17.47 27.33
CA PHE A 61 0.48 18.58 26.56
C PHE A 61 -0.40 19.83 26.57
N LEU A 62 -1.71 19.66 26.36
CA LEU A 62 -2.64 20.78 26.17
C LEU A 62 -3.00 21.49 27.48
N PHE A 63 -3.19 20.72 28.55
CA PHE A 63 -3.68 21.22 29.83
C PHE A 63 -2.58 21.27 30.89
N GLY A 64 -1.43 20.61 30.69
CA GLY A 64 -0.39 20.43 31.69
C GLY A 64 -0.62 19.19 32.57
N CYS A 65 0.35 18.88 33.42
CA CYS A 65 0.30 17.74 34.35
C CYS A 65 0.50 18.17 35.80
N GLY A 66 0.02 17.36 36.74
CA GLY A 66 0.18 17.60 38.18
C GLY A 66 -0.37 18.96 38.63
N GLN A 67 0.44 19.71 39.38
CA GLN A 67 0.06 21.02 39.95
C GLN A 67 -0.06 22.13 38.89
N GLN A 68 0.50 21.94 37.69
CA GLN A 68 0.43 22.92 36.60
C GLN A 68 -0.79 22.70 35.68
N LYS A 69 -1.64 21.72 35.99
CA LYS A 69 -2.80 21.37 35.18
C LYS A 69 -3.84 22.49 35.18
N THR A 70 -4.20 22.95 33.99
CA THR A 70 -5.24 23.94 33.74
C THR A 70 -6.55 23.25 33.34
N ALA A 71 -7.70 23.88 33.64
CA ALA A 71 -9.00 23.32 33.27
C ALA A 71 -9.39 23.56 31.80
N THR A 72 -8.73 24.52 31.14
CA THR A 72 -9.10 24.98 29.80
C THR A 72 -7.89 25.37 28.95
N VAL A 73 -7.96 25.03 27.66
CA VAL A 73 -6.92 25.35 26.67
C VAL A 73 -7.44 26.39 25.67
N ASP A 74 -6.59 27.34 25.29
CA ASP A 74 -6.91 28.35 24.27
C ASP A 74 -6.57 27.85 22.85
N PHE A 75 -6.96 28.63 21.84
CA PHE A 75 -6.69 28.30 20.44
C PHE A 75 -5.20 28.15 20.13
N ASN A 76 -4.36 28.97 20.76
CA ASN A 76 -2.93 28.99 20.46
C ASN A 76 -2.29 27.67 20.86
N ARG A 77 -2.52 27.24 22.10
CA ARG A 77 -1.97 25.97 22.61
C ARG A 77 -2.56 24.75 21.90
N PHE A 78 -3.84 24.81 21.52
CA PHE A 78 -4.47 23.77 20.69
C PHE A 78 -3.85 23.68 19.30
N ALA A 79 -3.55 24.81 18.66
CA ALA A 79 -2.90 24.85 17.36
C ALA A 79 -1.42 24.42 17.41
N GLU A 80 -0.70 24.78 18.49
CA GLU A 80 0.70 24.35 18.71
C GLU A 80 0.85 22.84 18.61
N LEU A 81 -0.06 22.07 19.22
CA LEU A 81 0.00 20.60 19.19
C LEU A 81 0.00 20.08 17.75
N TYR A 82 -0.87 20.61 16.88
CA TYR A 82 -0.92 20.20 15.48
C TYR A 82 0.32 20.66 14.71
N VAL A 83 0.66 21.94 14.82
CA VAL A 83 1.77 22.55 14.07
C VAL A 83 3.09 21.84 14.40
N TYR A 84 3.38 21.58 15.67
CA TYR A 84 4.64 20.98 16.09
C TYR A 84 4.79 19.54 15.61
N ASN A 85 3.72 18.76 15.54
CA ASN A 85 3.81 17.37 15.07
C ASN A 85 3.82 17.25 13.54
N VAL A 86 3.11 18.13 12.83
CA VAL A 86 2.94 18.01 11.37
C VAL A 86 3.98 18.82 10.60
N ARG A 87 4.31 20.04 11.07
CA ARG A 87 5.23 20.98 10.39
C ARG A 87 6.41 21.41 11.25
N GLY A 88 6.49 20.91 12.49
CA GLY A 88 7.50 21.33 13.44
C GLY A 88 8.88 20.74 13.18
N THR A 89 9.86 21.42 13.75
CA THR A 89 11.25 20.98 13.91
C THR A 89 11.36 19.75 14.82
N VAL A 90 12.55 19.18 14.91
CA VAL A 90 12.80 18.00 15.76
C VAL A 90 12.66 18.39 17.24
N GLU A 91 13.18 19.55 17.60
CA GLU A 91 13.15 20.12 18.95
C GLU A 91 11.71 20.37 19.42
N GLU A 92 10.85 20.88 18.53
CA GLU A 92 9.43 21.06 18.82
C GLU A 92 8.71 19.72 19.02
N ARG A 93 9.03 18.71 18.20
CA ARG A 93 8.48 17.35 18.37
C ARG A 93 8.95 16.71 19.66
N MET A 94 10.23 16.87 20.02
CA MET A 94 10.76 16.45 21.32
C MET A 94 9.99 17.12 22.47
N MET A 95 9.82 18.44 22.41
CA MET A 95 9.05 19.18 23.41
C MET A 95 7.62 18.62 23.54
N VAL A 96 6.96 18.30 22.43
CA VAL A 96 5.64 17.66 22.50
C VAL A 96 5.74 16.29 23.17
N THR A 97 6.69 15.42 22.76
CA THR A 97 6.84 14.07 23.32
C THR A 97 7.07 14.10 24.82
N TYR A 98 7.99 14.92 25.33
CA TYR A 98 8.25 15.05 26.77
C TYR A 98 6.99 15.51 27.54
N ASN A 99 6.36 16.60 27.09
CA ASN A 99 5.15 17.14 27.74
C ASN A 99 3.99 16.14 27.71
N CYS A 100 3.82 15.42 26.60
CA CYS A 100 2.83 14.36 26.48
C CYS A 100 3.04 13.26 27.53
N LEU A 101 4.29 12.94 27.81
CA LEU A 101 4.70 11.97 28.82
C LEU A 101 4.74 12.56 30.24
N GLY A 102 4.28 13.80 30.44
CA GLY A 102 4.21 14.46 31.74
C GLY A 102 5.56 14.92 32.26
N MET A 103 6.52 15.13 31.37
CA MET A 103 7.89 15.57 31.68
C MET A 103 8.17 16.91 31.03
N ASP A 104 8.89 17.79 31.73
CA ASP A 104 9.43 19.00 31.13
C ASP A 104 10.65 18.63 30.28
N TYR A 105 10.73 19.20 29.09
CA TYR A 105 11.91 19.01 28.24
C TYR A 105 13.14 19.64 28.89
N ASN A 106 14.16 18.83 29.11
CA ASN A 106 15.49 19.22 29.57
C ASN A 106 16.53 18.35 28.84
N GLU A 107 17.68 18.94 28.47
CA GLU A 107 18.76 18.23 27.78
C GLU A 107 19.33 17.07 28.61
N ASP A 108 19.32 17.21 29.94
CA ASP A 108 19.80 16.20 30.90
C ASP A 108 18.73 15.18 31.32
N ALA A 109 17.46 15.37 30.94
CA ALA A 109 16.37 14.50 31.39
C ALA A 109 16.32 13.20 30.58
N GLU A 110 16.55 12.09 31.27
CA GLU A 110 16.37 10.74 30.73
C GLU A 110 14.89 10.36 30.66
N LEU A 111 14.46 9.87 29.50
CA LEU A 111 13.10 9.41 29.26
C LEU A 111 12.99 7.90 29.49
N PRO A 112 12.09 7.39 30.36
CA PRO A 112 11.89 5.95 30.52
C PRO A 112 11.42 5.29 29.22
N TYR A 113 12.14 4.26 28.76
CA TYR A 113 11.83 3.57 27.50
C TYR A 113 10.42 2.98 27.49
N GLN A 114 9.96 2.46 28.63
CA GLN A 114 8.62 1.90 28.75
C GLN A 114 7.51 2.92 28.45
N LEU A 115 7.68 4.18 28.88
CA LEU A 115 6.72 5.25 28.59
C LEU A 115 6.74 5.62 27.10
N LEU A 116 7.93 5.69 26.50
CA LEU A 116 8.06 5.95 25.06
C LEU A 116 7.43 4.82 24.22
N LYS A 117 7.62 3.57 24.63
CA LYS A 117 6.99 2.40 24.01
C LYS A 117 5.47 2.52 24.04
N GLU A 118 4.88 2.77 25.21
CA GLU A 118 3.43 2.93 25.36
C GLU A 118 2.88 4.11 24.55
N TYR A 119 3.64 5.20 24.45
CA TYR A 119 3.31 6.33 23.59
C TYR A 119 3.24 5.91 22.11
N CYS A 120 4.24 5.17 21.61
CA CYS A 120 4.26 4.66 20.24
C CYS A 120 3.10 3.69 19.98
N GLU A 121 2.85 2.75 20.90
CA GLU A 121 1.70 1.85 20.82
C GLU A 121 0.36 2.60 20.76
N SER A 122 0.22 3.70 21.51
CA SER A 122 -0.99 4.50 21.53
C SER A 122 -1.22 5.27 20.21
N ILE A 123 -0.14 5.71 19.55
CA ILE A 123 -0.19 6.31 18.21
C ILE A 123 -0.60 5.25 17.18
N VAL A 124 0.04 4.09 17.18
CA VAL A 124 -0.28 2.98 16.27
C VAL A 124 -1.72 2.50 16.48
N SER A 125 -2.15 2.32 17.73
CA SER A 125 -3.54 1.96 18.08
C SER A 125 -4.54 2.97 17.54
N THR A 126 -4.26 4.26 17.73
CA THR A 126 -5.10 5.35 17.19
C THR A 126 -5.16 5.31 15.67
N TYR A 127 -4.03 5.15 15.00
CA TYR A 127 -3.97 5.00 13.55
C TYR A 127 -4.82 3.81 13.06
N MET A 128 -4.72 2.65 13.73
CA MET A 128 -5.49 1.46 13.36
C MET A 128 -6.99 1.63 13.58
N LYS A 129 -7.41 2.38 14.61
CA LYS A 129 -8.82 2.77 14.80
C LYS A 129 -9.31 3.68 13.68
N ILE A 130 -8.49 4.65 13.25
CA ILE A 130 -8.79 5.54 12.13
C ILE A 130 -8.96 4.73 10.84
N VAL A 131 -8.05 3.78 10.56
CA VAL A 131 -8.13 2.92 9.38
C VAL A 131 -9.39 2.07 9.40
N LYS A 132 -9.74 1.46 10.53
CA LYS A 132 -10.96 0.64 10.68
C LYS A 132 -12.26 1.43 10.51
N SER A 133 -12.23 2.72 10.81
CA SER A 133 -13.38 3.63 10.64
C SER A 133 -13.35 4.39 9.32
N SER A 134 -12.31 4.19 8.50
CA SER A 134 -12.17 4.84 7.20
C SER A 134 -13.09 4.21 6.16
N SER A 135 -13.77 5.04 5.36
CA SER A 135 -14.56 4.62 4.21
C SER A 135 -13.75 4.49 2.91
N THR A 136 -12.42 4.62 2.98
CA THR A 136 -11.57 4.53 1.79
C THR A 136 -11.56 3.12 1.23
N LYS A 137 -11.70 2.97 -0.09
CA LYS A 137 -11.60 1.67 -0.80
C LYS A 137 -10.34 0.89 -0.40
N ARG A 138 -9.19 1.57 -0.24
CA ARG A 138 -7.94 0.91 0.18
C ARG A 138 -8.08 0.19 1.51
N ALA A 139 -8.58 0.86 2.55
CA ALA A 139 -8.76 0.25 3.86
C ALA A 139 -9.84 -0.85 3.84
N SER A 140 -10.97 -0.60 3.18
CA SER A 140 -12.08 -1.56 3.15
C SER A 140 -11.68 -2.88 2.48
N THR A 141 -10.92 -2.85 1.38
CA THR A 141 -10.46 -4.07 0.70
C THR A 141 -9.61 -4.96 1.62
N TRP A 142 -8.70 -4.40 2.41
CA TRP A 142 -7.93 -5.18 3.38
C TRP A 142 -8.83 -5.74 4.50
N LEU A 143 -9.72 -4.90 5.07
CA LEU A 143 -10.58 -5.30 6.18
C LEU A 143 -11.57 -6.41 5.79
N GLU A 144 -12.18 -6.30 4.61
CA GLU A 144 -13.12 -7.29 4.06
C GLU A 144 -12.44 -8.65 3.82
N LYS A 145 -11.14 -8.67 3.53
CA LYS A 145 -10.36 -9.90 3.32
C LYS A 145 -9.77 -10.48 4.61
N GLY A 146 -10.24 -10.03 5.77
CA GLY A 146 -9.90 -10.64 7.06
C GLY A 146 -8.66 -10.08 7.75
N PHE A 147 -8.13 -8.93 7.33
CA PHE A 147 -7.00 -8.26 7.98
C PHE A 147 -7.49 -7.44 9.17
N ARG A 148 -7.49 -8.02 10.37
CA ARG A 148 -8.30 -7.53 11.50
C ARG A 148 -7.68 -6.39 12.31
N ALA A 149 -6.39 -6.11 12.16
CA ALA A 149 -5.61 -5.27 13.09
C ALA A 149 -5.80 -5.75 14.54
N SER A 150 -5.31 -6.96 14.86
CA SER A 150 -5.45 -7.57 16.18
C SER A 150 -4.63 -6.83 17.24
N ALA A 151 -5.11 -6.79 18.49
CA ALA A 151 -4.47 -6.00 19.54
C ALA A 151 -2.99 -6.37 19.78
N SER A 152 -2.64 -7.65 19.71
CA SER A 152 -1.26 -8.12 19.88
C SER A 152 -0.33 -7.64 18.76
N HIS A 153 -0.77 -7.66 17.51
CA HIS A 153 0.03 -7.19 16.38
C HIS A 153 0.13 -5.66 16.33
N VAL A 154 -0.92 -4.95 16.75
CA VAL A 154 -0.90 -3.48 16.92
C VAL A 154 0.13 -3.08 17.98
N GLN A 155 0.17 -3.78 19.12
CA GLN A 155 1.19 -3.58 20.15
C GLN A 155 2.59 -3.91 19.62
N SER A 156 2.74 -5.01 18.89
CA SER A 156 4.01 -5.43 18.30
C SER A 156 4.58 -4.39 17.31
N LEU A 157 3.70 -3.75 16.53
CA LEU A 157 4.07 -2.64 15.65
C LEU A 157 4.51 -1.40 16.45
N GLY A 158 3.79 -1.06 17.53
CA GLY A 158 4.18 0.01 18.45
C GLY A 158 5.54 -0.23 19.10
N GLU A 159 5.78 -1.47 19.55
CA GLU A 159 7.07 -1.89 20.10
C GLU A 159 8.19 -1.77 19.07
N ALA A 160 7.96 -2.22 17.83
CA ALA A 160 8.98 -2.14 16.78
C ALA A 160 9.30 -0.71 16.37
N VAL A 161 8.30 0.17 16.31
CA VAL A 161 8.52 1.60 16.11
C VAL A 161 9.39 2.17 17.22
N ALA A 162 9.10 1.87 18.49
CA ALA A 162 9.88 2.35 19.64
C ALA A 162 11.30 1.76 19.69
N ALA A 163 11.47 0.48 19.37
CA ALA A 163 12.74 -0.24 19.50
C ALA A 163 13.84 0.32 18.59
N THR A 164 13.49 1.02 17.51
CA THR A 164 14.45 1.66 16.60
C THR A 164 15.20 2.87 17.18
N ILE A 165 14.87 3.31 18.41
CA ILE A 165 15.56 4.43 19.08
C ILE A 165 17.01 4.11 19.50
N GLY A 166 17.35 2.82 19.61
CA GLY A 166 18.72 2.43 19.85
C GLY A 166 18.99 1.03 19.32
N ASP A 167 20.00 0.37 19.89
CA ASP A 167 20.39 -0.95 19.43
C ASP A 167 19.32 -2.00 19.75
N LEU A 168 18.88 -2.74 18.72
CA LEU A 168 17.89 -3.81 18.82
C LEU A 168 18.39 -5.02 19.62
N GLU A 169 19.71 -5.09 19.87
CA GLU A 169 20.36 -6.17 20.62
C GLU A 169 20.46 -5.89 22.13
N THR A 170 20.36 -4.64 22.55
CA THR A 170 20.53 -4.25 23.95
C THR A 170 19.19 -3.88 24.59
N ALA A 171 18.93 -4.38 25.79
CA ALA A 171 17.76 -3.99 26.56
C ALA A 171 17.83 -2.50 26.93
N GLN A 172 16.82 -1.73 26.53
CA GLN A 172 16.75 -0.31 26.80
C GLN A 172 15.83 -0.03 28.00
N HIS A 173 16.35 0.73 28.94
CA HIS A 173 15.60 1.17 30.13
C HIS A 173 15.28 2.67 30.07
N HIS A 174 16.21 3.47 29.53
CA HIS A 174 16.08 4.92 29.41
C HIS A 174 16.60 5.39 28.05
N CYS A 175 16.15 6.56 27.62
CA CYS A 175 16.52 7.22 26.38
C CYS A 175 16.96 8.65 26.67
N THR A 176 18.16 9.02 26.24
CA THR A 176 18.67 10.39 26.35
C THR A 176 17.99 11.32 25.34
N ALA A 177 18.00 12.63 25.61
CA ALA A 177 17.50 13.63 24.66
C ALA A 177 18.18 13.53 23.29
N THR A 178 19.48 13.21 23.25
CA THR A 178 20.22 13.03 21.98
C THR A 178 19.74 11.81 21.19
N GLN A 179 19.47 10.69 21.86
CA GLN A 179 18.92 9.50 21.20
C GLN A 179 17.52 9.78 20.65
N LEU A 180 16.65 10.42 21.45
CA LEU A 180 15.30 10.79 21.03
C LEU A 180 15.30 11.73 19.82
N SER A 181 16.20 12.74 19.81
CA SER A 181 16.35 13.67 18.69
C SER A 181 16.70 12.96 17.39
N LYS A 182 17.75 12.12 17.41
CA LYS A 182 18.19 11.33 16.25
C LYS A 182 17.11 10.37 15.76
N TRP A 183 16.38 9.76 16.69
CA TRP A 183 15.30 8.83 16.37
C TRP A 183 14.09 9.53 15.75
N LEU A 184 13.66 10.69 16.26
CA LEU A 184 12.58 11.49 15.65
C LEU A 184 12.95 12.05 14.26
N GLN A 185 14.25 12.19 13.97
CA GLN A 185 14.76 12.56 12.64
C GLN A 185 14.71 11.40 11.65
N SER A 186 15.10 10.19 12.09
CA SER A 186 15.29 9.03 11.22
C SER A 186 14.08 8.11 11.12
N ASN A 187 13.19 8.10 12.11
CA ASN A 187 12.02 7.21 12.12
C ASN A 187 10.87 7.78 11.27
N ILE A 188 10.90 7.41 9.98
CA ILE A 188 9.91 7.84 8.98
C ILE A 188 8.53 7.27 9.29
N LEU A 189 8.44 6.01 9.74
CA LEU A 189 7.16 5.36 10.04
C LEU A 189 6.44 6.04 11.19
N LEU A 190 7.12 6.36 12.30
CA LEU A 190 6.53 7.11 13.40
C LEU A 190 6.03 8.48 12.93
N LYS A 191 6.83 9.19 12.13
CA LYS A 191 6.46 10.49 11.59
C LYS A 191 5.17 10.39 10.76
N GLN A 192 5.09 9.43 9.83
CA GLN A 192 3.91 9.21 8.99
C GLN A 192 2.67 8.81 9.80
N LEU A 193 2.82 7.90 10.76
CA LEU A 193 1.74 7.50 11.67
C LEU A 193 1.21 8.70 12.47
N ALA A 194 2.12 9.45 13.10
CA ALA A 194 1.76 10.63 13.89
C ALA A 194 1.06 11.67 13.01
N GLU A 195 1.62 12.00 11.84
CA GLU A 195 1.02 12.96 10.89
C GLU A 195 -0.41 12.56 10.51
N LEU A 196 -0.63 11.30 10.13
CA LEU A 196 -1.96 10.79 9.79
C LEU A 196 -2.94 10.85 10.96
N VAL A 197 -2.47 10.54 12.18
CA VAL A 197 -3.27 10.67 13.40
C VAL A 197 -3.67 12.12 13.65
N TYR A 198 -2.72 13.07 13.63
CA TYR A 198 -3.02 14.49 13.89
C TYR A 198 -3.90 15.11 12.79
N VAL A 199 -3.66 14.78 11.52
CA VAL A 199 -4.49 15.21 10.38
C VAL A 199 -5.94 14.73 10.56
N ASN A 200 -6.13 13.49 11.03
CA ASN A 200 -7.47 12.95 11.28
C ASN A 200 -8.14 13.57 12.52
N LEU A 201 -7.41 13.69 13.65
CA LEU A 201 -7.93 14.28 14.89
C LEU A 201 -8.34 15.75 14.72
N TYR A 202 -7.65 16.49 13.85
CA TYR A 202 -7.96 17.88 13.52
C TYR A 202 -8.93 18.04 12.35
N GLY A 203 -9.56 16.95 11.91
CA GLY A 203 -10.74 17.02 11.04
C GLY A 203 -10.46 17.37 9.58
N ILE A 204 -9.21 17.26 9.11
CA ILE A 204 -8.87 17.48 7.68
C ILE A 204 -9.63 16.49 6.78
N ASN A 205 -10.07 15.36 7.33
CA ASN A 205 -10.75 14.28 6.61
C ASN A 205 -12.25 14.13 6.94
N ARG A 206 -12.86 15.06 7.69
CA ARG A 206 -14.30 15.00 8.02
C ARG A 206 -15.03 16.22 7.45
N ARG A 207 -15.50 16.13 6.21
CA ARG A 207 -16.65 16.95 5.79
C ARG A 207 -17.90 16.35 6.42
N GLY A 208 -18.54 17.11 7.30
CA GLY A 208 -19.92 16.82 7.70
C GLY A 208 -20.87 17.21 6.58
N GLY A 209 -21.74 16.28 6.17
CA GLY A 209 -22.88 16.55 5.28
C GLY A 209 -22.71 16.12 3.81
N ASP A 210 -21.56 15.59 3.43
CA ASP A 210 -21.33 15.03 2.09
C ASP A 210 -21.25 13.50 2.26
N GLU A 211 -22.28 12.76 1.83
CA GLU A 211 -22.24 11.29 1.72
C GLU A 211 -21.25 10.83 0.63
N SER A 212 -20.55 11.76 -0.02
CA SER A 212 -19.41 11.43 -0.87
C SER A 212 -18.15 11.21 -0.02
N PRO A 213 -17.40 10.11 -0.26
CA PRO A 213 -16.10 9.92 0.36
C PRO A 213 -15.18 10.98 -0.22
N THR A 214 -15.04 12.13 0.45
CA THR A 214 -14.02 13.08 0.03
C THR A 214 -12.68 12.40 0.26
N PRO A 215 -11.91 12.14 -0.81
CA PRO A 215 -10.65 11.43 -0.70
C PRO A 215 -9.74 12.20 0.25
N MET A 216 -8.82 11.48 0.90
CA MET A 216 -7.65 12.11 1.51
C MET A 216 -7.12 13.22 0.58
N PRO A 217 -6.53 14.31 1.11
CA PRO A 217 -5.73 15.21 0.28
C PRO A 217 -4.88 14.35 -0.66
N PRO A 218 -4.86 14.58 -1.99
CA PRO A 218 -4.19 13.71 -2.95
C PRO A 218 -2.72 13.38 -2.63
N ALA A 219 -2.12 14.16 -1.71
CA ALA A 219 -0.75 14.06 -1.23
C ALA A 219 -0.56 13.43 0.17
N ALA A 220 -1.62 13.02 0.89
CA ALA A 220 -1.44 12.39 2.21
C ALA A 220 -0.88 10.96 2.02
N PRO A 221 0.29 10.63 2.59
CA PRO A 221 0.90 9.32 2.42
C PRO A 221 0.00 8.27 3.07
N SER A 222 -0.56 7.36 2.27
CA SER A 222 -1.28 6.20 2.80
C SER A 222 -0.25 5.14 3.14
N LEU A 223 -0.18 4.75 4.42
CA LEU A 223 0.67 3.63 4.83
C LEU A 223 0.15 2.28 4.31
N LEU A 224 -1.10 2.24 3.84
CA LEU A 224 -1.69 1.07 3.21
C LEU A 224 -1.61 1.17 1.67
N PRO A 225 -1.05 0.14 1.01
CA PRO A 225 -1.04 0.07 -0.44
C PRO A 225 -2.44 -0.24 -0.96
N ALA A 226 -2.72 0.19 -2.20
CA ALA A 226 -3.85 -0.35 -2.94
C ALA A 226 -3.64 -1.84 -3.23
N VAL A 227 -4.74 -2.61 -3.29
CA VAL A 227 -4.67 -4.06 -3.50
C VAL A 227 -5.19 -4.40 -4.88
N GLU A 228 -4.47 -5.27 -5.57
CA GLU A 228 -4.87 -5.85 -6.86
C GLU A 228 -4.90 -7.38 -6.73
N GLY A 229 -5.89 -8.03 -7.36
CA GLY A 229 -5.99 -9.50 -7.42
C GLY A 229 -6.79 -10.15 -6.27
N LEU A 230 -6.95 -9.51 -5.11
CA LEU A 230 -7.78 -10.04 -4.02
C LEU A 230 -9.29 -9.97 -4.30
N GLU A 231 -9.74 -9.08 -5.18
CA GLU A 231 -11.16 -8.88 -5.49
C GLU A 231 -11.83 -10.20 -5.96
N ALA A 232 -11.08 -11.05 -6.67
CA ALA A 232 -11.56 -12.33 -7.18
C ALA A 232 -11.63 -13.46 -6.13
N MET A 233 -11.18 -13.22 -4.89
CA MET A 233 -11.02 -14.26 -3.85
C MET A 233 -11.97 -14.02 -2.67
N PRO A 234 -13.23 -14.49 -2.68
CA PRO A 234 -14.19 -14.22 -1.60
C PRO A 234 -13.73 -14.75 -0.24
N ASP A 235 -13.23 -15.99 -0.18
CA ASP A 235 -12.79 -16.66 1.05
C ASP A 235 -11.27 -16.59 1.23
N TYR A 236 -10.72 -15.38 1.28
CA TYR A 236 -9.28 -15.18 1.44
C TYR A 236 -8.79 -15.57 2.85
N PRO A 237 -7.89 -16.57 2.99
CA PRO A 237 -7.41 -17.04 4.29
C PRO A 237 -6.23 -16.21 4.78
N ALA A 238 -6.48 -14.95 5.17
CA ALA A 238 -5.44 -14.06 5.67
C ALA A 238 -4.77 -14.63 6.94
N PHE A 239 -3.47 -14.89 6.86
CA PHE A 239 -2.65 -15.24 8.04
C PHE A 239 -1.79 -14.07 8.54
N ILE A 240 -1.60 -13.03 7.71
CA ILE A 240 -1.00 -11.76 8.14
C ILE A 240 -2.06 -10.76 8.59
N ASP A 241 -1.62 -9.79 9.39
CA ASP A 241 -2.46 -8.75 9.94
C ASP A 241 -2.20 -7.40 9.26
N LEU A 242 -3.14 -6.47 9.40
CA LEU A 242 -3.00 -5.12 8.87
C LEU A 242 -1.76 -4.40 9.42
N SER A 243 -1.38 -4.70 10.67
CA SER A 243 -0.14 -4.21 11.29
C SER A 243 1.11 -4.70 10.56
N HIS A 244 1.10 -5.94 10.05
CA HIS A 244 2.19 -6.49 9.24
C HIS A 244 2.28 -5.79 7.88
N VAL A 245 1.14 -5.51 7.24
CA VAL A 245 1.11 -4.78 5.96
C VAL A 245 1.71 -3.39 6.12
N VAL A 246 1.31 -2.63 7.15
CA VAL A 246 1.87 -1.29 7.43
C VAL A 246 3.37 -1.37 7.71
N TRP A 247 3.80 -2.35 8.52
CA TRP A 247 5.21 -2.57 8.82
C TRP A 247 6.02 -2.80 7.54
N ILE A 248 5.66 -3.80 6.75
CA ILE A 248 6.38 -4.17 5.52
C ILE A 248 6.35 -3.02 4.51
N ASN A 249 5.16 -2.46 4.24
CA ASN A 249 4.99 -1.43 3.22
C ASN A 249 5.81 -0.17 3.53
N SER A 250 5.93 0.22 4.81
CA SER A 250 6.73 1.39 5.20
C SER A 250 8.24 1.24 4.96
N HIS A 251 8.75 0.02 4.82
CA HIS A 251 10.15 -0.27 4.54
C HIS A 251 10.44 -0.51 3.06
N LEU A 252 9.41 -0.64 2.22
CA LEU A 252 9.61 -0.73 0.77
C LEU A 252 10.11 0.61 0.22
N PRO A 253 10.88 0.62 -0.89
CA PRO A 253 11.20 1.86 -1.59
C PRO A 253 9.92 2.64 -1.99
N PRO A 254 9.89 3.98 -1.94
CA PRO A 254 8.69 4.78 -2.16
C PRO A 254 7.93 4.46 -3.47
N GLN A 255 8.64 4.11 -4.54
CA GLN A 255 8.05 3.75 -5.83
C GLN A 255 7.24 2.44 -5.82
N HIS A 256 7.33 1.63 -4.75
CA HIS A 256 6.63 0.35 -4.61
C HIS A 256 5.53 0.38 -3.53
N GLN A 257 5.45 1.45 -2.73
CA GLN A 257 4.54 1.53 -1.58
C GLN A 257 3.07 1.75 -1.95
N HIS A 258 2.77 2.15 -3.19
CA HIS A 258 1.42 2.55 -3.58
C HIS A 258 0.50 1.36 -3.87
N LYS A 259 1.05 0.19 -4.19
CA LYS A 259 0.26 -0.95 -4.69
C LYS A 259 0.89 -2.30 -4.39
N TRP A 260 0.08 -3.24 -3.92
CA TRP A 260 0.42 -4.66 -3.77
C TRP A 260 -0.49 -5.50 -4.68
N ARG A 261 0.10 -6.43 -5.41
CA ARG A 261 -0.57 -7.31 -6.36
C ARG A 261 -0.41 -8.75 -5.90
N PHE A 262 -1.52 -9.40 -5.57
CA PHE A 262 -1.52 -10.78 -5.09
C PHE A 262 -1.13 -11.74 -6.21
N LEU A 263 -0.13 -12.59 -5.99
CA LEU A 263 0.34 -13.56 -7.00
C LEU A 263 0.08 -15.01 -6.60
N PHE A 264 0.46 -15.36 -5.37
CA PHE A 264 0.46 -16.74 -4.92
C PHE A 264 0.15 -16.85 -3.42
N SER A 265 -0.47 -17.97 -3.06
CA SER A 265 -0.73 -18.41 -1.68
C SER A 265 -0.84 -19.92 -1.69
N THR A 266 -0.17 -20.61 -0.77
CA THR A 266 -0.29 -22.07 -0.61
C THR A 266 -1.72 -22.48 -0.26
N ASN A 267 -2.43 -21.65 0.51
CA ASN A 267 -3.79 -21.91 0.96
C ASN A 267 -4.84 -21.77 -0.16
N ILE A 268 -4.49 -21.11 -1.28
CA ILE A 268 -5.40 -20.90 -2.42
C ILE A 268 -4.97 -21.71 -3.65
N HIS A 269 -3.67 -21.79 -3.91
CA HIS A 269 -3.13 -22.37 -5.14
C HIS A 269 -2.45 -23.73 -4.93
N GLY A 270 -2.44 -24.23 -3.70
CA GLY A 270 -1.85 -25.51 -3.32
C GLY A 270 -0.34 -25.47 -3.10
N GLU A 271 0.19 -26.59 -2.60
CA GLU A 271 1.59 -26.77 -2.24
C GLU A 271 2.43 -27.30 -3.40
N SER A 272 2.60 -26.50 -4.44
CA SER A 272 3.42 -26.85 -5.62
C SER A 272 4.41 -25.75 -5.97
N PHE A 273 5.70 -26.08 -5.96
CA PHE A 273 6.76 -25.16 -6.36
C PHE A 273 6.62 -24.74 -7.84
N SER A 274 6.19 -25.66 -8.71
CA SER A 274 5.89 -25.36 -10.12
C SER A 274 4.74 -24.35 -10.26
N THR A 275 3.68 -24.50 -9.47
CA THR A 275 2.54 -23.57 -9.48
C THR A 275 2.95 -22.19 -8.96
N MET A 276 3.76 -22.15 -7.90
CA MET A 276 4.29 -20.90 -7.35
C MET A 276 5.16 -20.17 -8.38
N THR A 277 6.19 -20.85 -8.90
CA THR A 277 7.14 -20.27 -9.87
C THR A 277 6.44 -19.78 -11.13
N GLY A 278 5.47 -20.54 -11.67
CA GLY A 278 4.67 -20.13 -12.83
C GLY A 278 3.84 -18.85 -12.61
N ARG A 279 3.60 -18.43 -11.36
CA ARG A 279 2.86 -17.20 -11.02
C ARG A 279 3.75 -16.02 -10.64
N ILE A 280 4.95 -16.27 -10.13
CA ILE A 280 5.83 -15.21 -9.59
C ILE A 280 6.90 -14.73 -10.59
N ILE A 281 7.20 -15.54 -11.60
CA ILE A 281 8.17 -15.19 -12.64
C ILE A 281 7.68 -13.98 -13.46
N ASP A 282 8.61 -13.08 -13.78
CA ASP A 282 8.38 -11.86 -14.59
C ASP A 282 7.28 -10.94 -14.06
N GLN A 283 7.08 -10.92 -12.73
CA GLN A 283 6.11 -10.02 -12.09
C GLN A 283 6.72 -8.74 -11.51
N GLY A 284 8.04 -8.54 -11.57
CA GLY A 284 8.73 -7.41 -10.95
C GLY A 284 9.11 -7.65 -9.49
N PRO A 285 9.44 -6.57 -8.75
CA PRO A 285 9.77 -6.63 -7.33
C PRO A 285 8.62 -7.22 -6.52
N SER A 286 8.95 -8.03 -5.50
CA SER A 286 7.94 -8.75 -4.73
C SER A 286 8.33 -8.96 -3.28
N VAL A 287 7.32 -9.12 -2.43
CA VAL A 287 7.42 -9.49 -1.03
C VAL A 287 6.99 -10.94 -0.91
N ILE A 288 7.87 -11.76 -0.32
CA ILE A 288 7.55 -13.13 0.08
C ILE A 288 7.28 -13.13 1.58
N ILE A 289 6.18 -13.75 1.98
CA ILE A 289 5.77 -13.89 3.37
C ILE A 289 5.57 -15.36 3.69
N VAL A 290 6.22 -15.82 4.75
CA VAL A 290 6.20 -17.19 5.22
C VAL A 290 5.67 -17.23 6.64
N GLU A 291 4.77 -18.17 6.89
CA GLU A 291 4.40 -18.63 8.22
C GLU A 291 4.93 -20.06 8.41
N ASP A 292 5.76 -20.27 9.43
CA ASP A 292 6.23 -21.61 9.77
C ASP A 292 5.22 -22.37 10.64
N SER A 293 5.43 -23.68 10.76
CA SER A 293 4.60 -24.56 11.61
C SER A 293 4.67 -24.23 13.11
N SER A 294 5.58 -23.36 13.54
CA SER A 294 5.66 -22.82 14.90
C SER A 294 4.94 -21.48 15.06
N GLY A 295 4.34 -20.93 14.01
CA GLY A 295 3.64 -19.65 14.00
C GLY A 295 4.54 -18.42 13.88
N TYR A 296 5.82 -18.59 13.53
CA TYR A 296 6.67 -17.45 13.21
C TYR A 296 6.30 -16.93 11.82
N ILE A 297 6.18 -15.61 11.69
CA ILE A 297 5.87 -14.95 10.43
C ILE A 297 7.06 -14.09 10.05
N PHE A 298 7.64 -14.35 8.89
CA PHE A 298 8.83 -13.67 8.39
C PHE A 298 8.85 -13.66 6.87
N GLY A 299 9.78 -12.95 6.27
CA GLY A 299 9.81 -12.81 4.82
C GLY A 299 10.95 -11.96 4.31
N GLY A 300 10.89 -11.66 3.03
CA GLY A 300 11.87 -10.84 2.36
C GLY A 300 11.28 -10.03 1.21
N PHE A 301 11.90 -8.90 0.94
CA PHE A 301 11.64 -8.08 -0.24
C PHE A 301 12.71 -8.38 -1.32
N ALA A 302 12.24 -8.93 -2.44
CA ALA A 302 13.01 -9.20 -3.64
C ALA A 302 12.86 -8.01 -4.60
N THR A 303 13.98 -7.39 -4.95
CA THR A 303 14.00 -6.16 -5.77
C THR A 303 13.95 -6.44 -7.27
N ALA A 304 14.28 -7.66 -7.71
CA ALA A 304 14.20 -8.05 -9.11
C ALA A 304 13.05 -9.02 -9.35
N SER A 305 12.57 -9.10 -10.61
CA SER A 305 11.70 -10.18 -11.05
C SER A 305 12.34 -11.54 -10.75
N TRP A 306 11.54 -12.48 -10.30
CA TRP A 306 11.98 -13.87 -10.21
C TRP A 306 12.21 -14.44 -11.61
N ALA A 307 13.35 -15.10 -11.80
CA ALA A 307 13.71 -15.78 -13.02
C ALA A 307 14.54 -17.02 -12.66
N PHE A 308 14.41 -18.09 -13.45
CA PHE A 308 15.28 -19.25 -13.30
C PHE A 308 16.69 -18.91 -13.76
N GLY A 309 17.68 -19.24 -12.95
CA GLY A 309 19.06 -19.02 -13.34
C GLY A 309 20.07 -19.56 -12.34
N PRO A 310 21.34 -19.69 -12.77
CA PRO A 310 22.42 -20.16 -11.90
C PRO A 310 22.95 -19.08 -10.96
N ASN A 311 22.67 -17.81 -11.26
CA ASN A 311 23.25 -16.65 -10.58
C ASN A 311 22.25 -16.04 -9.59
N PHE A 312 22.78 -15.39 -8.56
CA PHE A 312 22.00 -14.50 -7.72
C PHE A 312 21.61 -13.24 -8.50
N THR A 313 20.43 -12.71 -8.22
CA THR A 313 19.92 -11.45 -8.77
C THR A 313 19.47 -10.53 -7.63
N GLY A 314 18.93 -9.36 -7.96
CA GLY A 314 18.50 -8.35 -6.99
C GLY A 314 19.53 -7.23 -6.79
N THR A 315 19.25 -6.37 -5.80
CA THR A 315 19.98 -5.14 -5.50
C THR A 315 20.03 -4.94 -3.98
N ASP A 316 20.83 -3.97 -3.53
CA ASP A 316 21.00 -3.63 -2.12
C ASP A 316 19.76 -3.01 -1.44
N ASP A 317 18.74 -2.64 -2.21
CA ASP A 317 17.42 -2.29 -1.67
C ASP A 317 16.66 -3.51 -1.10
N SER A 318 17.16 -4.74 -1.32
CA SER A 318 16.59 -5.95 -0.74
C SER A 318 16.74 -5.95 0.79
N PHE A 319 15.76 -6.53 1.48
CA PHE A 319 15.83 -6.72 2.92
C PHE A 319 15.04 -7.97 3.34
N LEU A 320 15.40 -8.52 4.50
CA LEU A 320 14.59 -9.52 5.20
C LEU A 320 13.82 -8.87 6.35
N PHE A 321 12.74 -9.50 6.78
CA PHE A 321 11.96 -9.01 7.91
C PHE A 321 11.35 -10.15 8.72
N THR A 322 11.06 -9.85 9.97
CA THR A 322 10.18 -10.66 10.82
C THR A 322 8.94 -9.83 11.15
N CYS A 323 7.81 -10.51 11.29
CA CYS A 323 6.54 -9.97 11.78
C CYS A 323 6.21 -10.53 13.17
N VAL A 324 6.40 -11.84 13.35
CA VAL A 324 6.12 -12.59 14.59
C VAL A 324 7.34 -13.45 14.93
N PRO A 325 7.81 -13.48 16.20
CA PRO A 325 7.22 -12.88 17.40
C PRO A 325 7.52 -11.39 17.60
N LYS A 326 8.52 -10.84 16.89
CA LYS A 326 8.88 -9.42 16.96
C LYS A 326 9.07 -8.86 15.55
N MET A 327 8.57 -7.65 15.32
CA MET A 327 8.77 -6.98 14.04
C MET A 327 10.19 -6.41 13.94
N ARG A 328 10.94 -6.83 12.92
CA ARG A 328 12.32 -6.37 12.64
C ARG A 328 12.55 -6.32 11.14
N VAL A 329 13.50 -5.49 10.71
CA VAL A 329 13.96 -5.40 9.31
C VAL A 329 15.48 -5.51 9.29
N TYR A 330 15.98 -6.28 8.33
CA TYR A 330 17.39 -6.59 8.12
C TYR A 330 17.81 -6.06 6.74
N PRO A 331 18.31 -4.82 6.66
CA PRO A 331 18.72 -4.21 5.38
C PRO A 331 20.03 -4.82 4.87
N ALA A 332 20.32 -4.69 3.57
CA ALA A 332 21.55 -5.17 2.99
C ALA A 332 22.83 -4.59 3.66
N THR A 333 23.88 -5.40 3.74
CA THR A 333 25.22 -4.97 4.19
C THR A 333 26.08 -4.42 3.06
N ASN A 334 25.74 -4.74 1.80
CA ASN A 334 26.51 -4.50 0.59
C ASN A 334 27.88 -5.19 0.58
N TYR A 335 28.03 -6.23 1.41
CA TYR A 335 29.23 -7.06 1.43
C TYR A 335 29.28 -8.06 0.26
N ASN A 336 28.12 -8.52 -0.20
CA ASN A 336 27.95 -9.38 -1.37
C ASN A 336 26.60 -9.08 -2.04
N ASP A 337 26.38 -9.71 -3.19
CA ASP A 337 25.19 -9.57 -4.04
C ASP A 337 24.28 -10.80 -4.01
N HIS A 338 24.37 -11.63 -2.96
CA HIS A 338 23.56 -12.84 -2.80
C HIS A 338 22.14 -12.55 -2.29
N TYR A 339 21.38 -11.70 -2.98
CA TYR A 339 20.08 -11.22 -2.50
C TYR A 339 18.94 -12.20 -2.77
N GLN A 340 18.78 -12.66 -4.01
CA GLN A 340 17.73 -13.61 -4.39
C GLN A 340 18.23 -14.62 -5.41
N TYR A 341 17.79 -15.87 -5.30
CA TYR A 341 18.10 -16.96 -6.22
C TYR A 341 16.88 -17.86 -6.41
N LEU A 342 16.65 -18.31 -7.64
CA LEU A 342 15.56 -19.21 -7.96
C LEU A 342 15.99 -20.20 -9.03
N ASN A 343 15.76 -21.49 -8.76
CA ASN A 343 16.09 -22.54 -9.73
C ASN A 343 15.17 -23.76 -9.57
N HIS A 344 14.98 -24.52 -10.65
CA HIS A 344 14.15 -25.72 -10.67
C HIS A 344 14.62 -26.70 -11.76
N HIS A 345 14.46 -28.00 -11.53
CA HIS A 345 14.80 -29.08 -12.47
C HIS A 345 16.25 -29.08 -12.97
N THR A 346 17.18 -28.52 -12.20
CA THR A 346 18.62 -28.59 -12.50
C THR A 346 19.31 -29.69 -11.70
N LYS A 347 20.32 -30.33 -12.29
CA LYS A 347 21.06 -31.43 -11.64
C LYS A 347 22.24 -30.96 -10.79
N THR A 348 22.84 -29.83 -11.15
CA THR A 348 24.12 -29.36 -10.60
C THR A 348 23.98 -28.24 -9.59
N LEU A 349 22.79 -27.65 -9.47
CA LEU A 349 22.53 -26.52 -8.60
C LEU A 349 21.32 -26.80 -7.69
N PRO A 350 21.24 -26.16 -6.50
CA PRO A 350 20.11 -26.34 -5.60
C PRO A 350 18.80 -25.90 -6.25
N ASN A 351 17.78 -26.75 -6.24
CA ASN A 351 16.44 -26.41 -6.73
C ASN A 351 15.59 -25.88 -5.59
N GLY A 352 15.12 -24.66 -5.72
CA GLY A 352 14.41 -23.95 -4.67
C GLY A 352 14.52 -22.44 -4.84
N LEU A 353 14.00 -21.73 -3.84
CA LEU A 353 14.05 -20.28 -3.72
C LEU A 353 14.92 -19.91 -2.53
N LEU A 354 15.87 -19.00 -2.74
CA LEU A 354 16.76 -18.49 -1.69
C LEU A 354 16.66 -16.96 -1.63
N MET A 355 16.56 -16.42 -0.41
CA MET A 355 16.78 -15.00 -0.15
C MET A 355 17.86 -14.78 0.93
N GLY A 356 18.88 -13.99 0.57
CA GLY A 356 19.95 -13.56 1.45
C GLY A 356 20.99 -14.60 1.79
N GLY A 357 22.18 -14.49 1.23
CA GLY A 357 23.32 -15.33 1.60
C GLY A 357 23.59 -16.42 0.58
N GLN A 358 24.73 -17.07 0.76
CA GLN A 358 25.16 -18.15 -0.13
C GLN A 358 24.36 -19.44 0.15
N PHE A 359 24.50 -20.43 -0.75
CA PHE A 359 23.91 -21.76 -0.55
C PHE A 359 24.27 -22.35 0.83
N ASN A 360 23.32 -23.04 1.45
CA ASN A 360 23.37 -23.56 2.84
C ASN A 360 23.39 -22.50 3.96
N PHE A 361 23.62 -21.23 3.64
CA PHE A 361 23.61 -20.11 4.60
C PHE A 361 22.60 -19.02 4.19
N GLY A 362 21.52 -19.46 3.54
CA GLY A 362 20.41 -18.63 3.12
C GLY A 362 19.58 -18.14 4.32
N GLY A 363 19.20 -16.88 4.31
CA GLY A 363 18.34 -16.28 5.32
C GLY A 363 16.94 -16.86 5.25
N ILE A 364 16.45 -17.08 4.03
CA ILE A 364 15.26 -17.88 3.71
C ILE A 364 15.64 -18.85 2.59
N TRP A 365 15.45 -20.13 2.83
CA TRP A 365 15.50 -21.18 1.81
C TRP A 365 14.18 -21.93 1.78
N ILE A 366 13.58 -22.06 0.60
CA ILE A 366 12.40 -22.89 0.35
C ILE A 366 12.79 -23.96 -0.68
N SER A 367 12.69 -25.22 -0.30
CA SER A 367 13.01 -26.35 -1.17
C SER A 367 11.98 -26.47 -2.30
N ALA A 368 12.43 -26.77 -3.52
CA ALA A 368 11.52 -27.14 -4.61
C ALA A 368 10.96 -28.55 -4.41
N GLU A 369 11.80 -29.47 -3.94
CA GLU A 369 11.46 -30.89 -3.76
C GLU A 369 12.11 -31.41 -2.45
N PRO A 370 11.33 -31.77 -1.43
CA PRO A 370 9.88 -31.57 -1.32
C PRO A 370 9.52 -30.09 -1.08
N PHE A 371 8.51 -29.59 -1.79
CA PHE A 371 7.92 -28.29 -1.47
C PHE A 371 7.25 -28.34 -0.09
N GLY A 372 7.37 -27.26 0.68
CA GLY A 372 6.92 -27.22 2.08
C GLY A 372 8.07 -27.29 3.09
N ASP A 373 9.24 -27.80 2.70
CA ASP A 373 10.44 -27.74 3.53
C ASP A 373 11.23 -26.45 3.30
N GLY A 374 11.65 -25.82 4.39
CA GLY A 374 12.48 -24.62 4.36
C GLY A 374 13.58 -24.62 5.41
N ALA A 375 14.51 -23.70 5.26
CA ALA A 375 15.61 -23.48 6.19
C ALA A 375 15.90 -21.98 6.36
N SER A 376 16.39 -21.61 7.54
CA SER A 376 16.84 -20.26 7.88
C SER A 376 18.16 -20.35 8.62
N ALA A 377 19.21 -19.79 8.03
CA ALA A 377 20.55 -19.83 8.60
C ALA A 377 20.60 -19.14 9.98
N GLU A 378 21.57 -19.52 10.81
CA GLU A 378 21.81 -18.82 12.07
C GLU A 378 22.37 -17.41 11.86
N SER A 379 23.20 -17.25 10.84
CA SER A 379 23.81 -15.99 10.44
C SER A 379 23.82 -15.86 8.92
N CYS A 380 23.75 -14.61 8.45
CA CYS A 380 23.78 -14.26 7.03
C CYS A 380 24.60 -12.98 6.89
N SER A 381 25.64 -12.99 6.04
CA SER A 381 26.50 -11.82 5.82
C SER A 381 25.89 -10.78 4.88
N THR A 382 24.87 -11.15 4.11
CA THR A 382 24.19 -10.27 3.15
C THR A 382 23.34 -9.21 3.84
N PHE A 383 22.83 -9.48 5.05
CA PHE A 383 21.89 -8.61 5.76
C PHE A 383 22.40 -8.20 7.14
N ARG A 384 22.32 -6.90 7.44
CA ARG A 384 22.86 -6.29 8.65
C ARG A 384 22.03 -6.69 9.86
N GLY A 385 22.69 -7.09 10.94
CA GLY A 385 22.04 -7.47 12.19
C GLY A 385 21.17 -8.73 12.05
N TYR A 386 21.33 -9.49 10.96
CA TYR A 386 20.53 -10.67 10.68
C TYR A 386 20.59 -11.66 11.84
N ARG A 387 19.41 -12.18 12.18
CA ARG A 387 19.21 -13.32 13.07
C ARG A 387 18.27 -14.29 12.37
N ARG A 388 18.35 -15.57 12.71
CA ARG A 388 17.44 -16.59 12.20
C ARG A 388 15.99 -16.11 12.28
N LEU A 389 15.27 -16.28 11.17
CA LEU A 389 13.91 -15.77 11.01
C LEU A 389 12.85 -16.76 11.51
N SER A 390 13.09 -18.05 11.27
CA SER A 390 12.26 -19.14 11.79
C SER A 390 12.65 -19.49 13.23
N LYS A 391 11.77 -20.22 13.92
CA LYS A 391 12.07 -20.71 15.28
C LYS A 391 13.29 -21.64 15.30
N GLU A 392 13.34 -22.57 14.37
CA GLU A 392 14.36 -23.63 14.25
C GLU A 392 15.16 -23.49 12.94
N PRO A 393 16.37 -24.08 12.81
CA PRO A 393 17.20 -23.94 11.60
C PRO A 393 16.50 -24.45 10.33
N THR A 394 15.68 -25.48 10.48
CA THR A 394 14.79 -26.02 9.45
C THR A 394 13.34 -25.86 9.90
N PHE A 395 12.44 -25.66 8.95
CA PHE A 395 11.02 -25.45 9.25
C PHE A 395 10.13 -26.04 8.16
N ARG A 396 8.90 -26.37 8.56
CA ARG A 396 7.80 -26.74 7.66
C ARG A 396 6.93 -25.51 7.42
N LEU A 397 6.64 -25.22 6.16
CA LEU A 397 5.69 -24.18 5.76
C LEU A 397 4.30 -24.53 6.29
N ARG A 398 3.66 -23.56 6.96
CA ARG A 398 2.23 -23.58 7.23
C ARG A 398 1.49 -22.78 6.16
N SER A 399 1.95 -21.56 5.90
CA SER A 399 1.42 -20.68 4.87
C SER A 399 2.57 -19.97 4.15
N LEU A 400 2.49 -19.84 2.82
CA LEU A 400 3.40 -18.98 2.06
C LEU A 400 2.60 -18.14 1.08
N GLU A 401 2.85 -16.83 1.08
CA GLU A 401 2.27 -15.86 0.16
C GLU A 401 3.35 -15.09 -0.59
N VAL A 402 3.05 -14.74 -1.85
CA VAL A 402 3.90 -13.87 -2.66
C VAL A 402 3.06 -12.73 -3.24
N TRP A 403 3.54 -11.51 -3.03
CA TRP A 403 2.91 -10.28 -3.47
C TRP A 403 3.89 -9.47 -4.31
N ALA A 404 3.56 -9.18 -5.57
CA ALA A 404 4.34 -8.17 -6.29
C ALA A 404 4.00 -6.76 -5.78
N VAL A 405 4.97 -5.87 -5.82
CA VAL A 405 4.82 -4.50 -5.31
C VAL A 405 5.08 -3.47 -6.39
N GLY A 406 4.31 -2.40 -6.38
CA GLY A 406 4.26 -1.41 -7.43
C GLY A 406 3.65 -1.91 -8.74
N ASP A 407 3.91 -1.17 -9.82
CA ASP A 407 3.39 -1.47 -11.14
C ASP A 407 4.11 -2.65 -11.78
N LYS A 408 3.38 -3.42 -12.59
CA LYS A 408 3.97 -4.53 -13.33
C LYS A 408 4.96 -3.95 -14.35
N PRO A 409 6.21 -4.44 -14.40
CA PRO A 409 7.17 -4.01 -15.41
C PRO A 409 6.60 -4.20 -16.82
N LEU A 410 6.76 -3.20 -17.68
CA LEU A 410 6.40 -3.32 -19.09
C LEU A 410 7.53 -4.10 -19.79
N LEU A 411 7.17 -5.21 -20.42
CA LEU A 411 8.08 -5.96 -21.30
C LEU A 411 8.07 -5.25 -22.66
N ASP A 412 9.17 -4.59 -23.04
CA ASP A 412 9.36 -4.16 -24.44
C ASP A 412 9.60 -5.40 -25.32
N LYS A 413 9.22 -5.32 -26.61
CA LYS A 413 9.31 -6.43 -27.59
C LYS A 413 10.72 -7.00 -27.81
N ASP A 414 11.75 -6.38 -27.24
CA ASP A 414 13.16 -6.77 -27.33
C ASP A 414 13.75 -7.28 -26.00
N GLY A 415 12.93 -7.48 -24.95
CA GLY A 415 13.36 -8.17 -23.72
C GLY A 415 14.10 -7.32 -22.68
N ASP A 416 14.27 -6.01 -22.90
CA ASP A 416 14.85 -5.10 -21.91
C ASP A 416 13.79 -4.42 -21.01
N MET A 417 14.09 -4.38 -19.71
CA MET A 417 13.22 -3.85 -18.66
C MET A 417 13.40 -2.34 -18.51
N LYS A 418 12.37 -1.54 -18.83
CA LYS A 418 12.32 -0.12 -18.40
C LYS A 418 11.56 0.01 -17.09
N THR A 419 12.15 0.75 -16.14
CA THR A 419 11.41 1.29 -15.00
C THR A 419 10.36 2.26 -15.52
N SER A 420 9.11 2.07 -15.09
CA SER A 420 8.00 2.93 -15.47
C SER A 420 8.15 4.31 -14.82
N GLN A 421 8.99 5.16 -15.40
CA GLN A 421 8.83 6.59 -15.27
C GLN A 421 8.15 7.11 -16.53
N SER A 422 7.01 7.78 -16.32
CA SER A 422 6.43 8.72 -17.27
C SER A 422 7.42 9.87 -17.50
N SER A 423 8.49 9.61 -18.25
CA SER A 423 9.23 10.65 -18.92
C SER A 423 8.59 10.80 -20.30
N SER A 424 8.02 11.98 -20.53
CA SER A 424 7.57 12.39 -21.86
C SER A 424 8.66 12.03 -22.88
N VAL A 425 8.28 11.40 -23.98
CA VAL A 425 9.13 10.97 -25.11
C VAL A 425 10.04 12.10 -25.65
N LEU A 426 9.81 13.35 -25.23
CA LEU A 426 10.58 14.53 -25.61
C LEU A 426 11.83 14.81 -24.76
N THR A 427 12.12 14.09 -23.66
CA THR A 427 13.29 14.42 -22.80
C THR A 427 14.56 13.59 -23.03
N THR A 428 14.53 12.58 -23.89
CA THR A 428 15.65 11.61 -23.97
C THR A 428 16.64 11.86 -25.10
N HIS A 429 16.37 12.77 -26.05
CA HIS A 429 17.29 13.04 -27.17
C HIS A 429 17.67 14.52 -27.29
N LYS A 430 18.65 14.95 -26.49
CA LYS A 430 19.29 16.27 -26.62
C LYS A 430 20.04 16.43 -27.95
N SER A 431 20.45 15.31 -28.57
CA SER A 431 21.11 15.24 -29.88
C SER A 431 20.16 15.42 -31.06
N GLU A 432 18.90 14.99 -30.94
CA GLU A 432 17.89 15.12 -32.02
C GLU A 432 17.25 16.51 -32.06
N ARG A 433 17.22 17.22 -30.91
CA ARG A 433 16.78 18.63 -30.85
C ARG A 433 17.66 19.56 -31.70
N ASN A 434 18.96 19.35 -31.71
CA ASN A 434 19.89 20.16 -32.51
C ASN A 434 19.77 19.86 -34.02
N LEU A 435 19.35 18.64 -34.38
CA LEU A 435 19.17 18.25 -35.79
C LEU A 435 17.89 18.85 -36.40
N LEU A 436 16.80 18.95 -35.63
CA LEU A 436 15.57 19.60 -36.09
C LEU A 436 15.71 21.12 -36.25
N GLU A 437 16.52 21.76 -35.41
CA GLU A 437 16.84 23.20 -35.49
C GLU A 437 17.71 23.51 -36.71
N MET A 438 18.65 22.62 -37.06
CA MET A 438 19.47 22.73 -38.28
C MET A 438 18.70 22.50 -39.59
N ILE A 439 17.58 21.78 -39.56
CA ILE A 439 16.76 21.46 -40.76
C ILE A 439 15.66 22.51 -41.02
N GLY A 440 15.56 23.57 -40.19
CA GLY A 440 14.68 24.71 -40.44
C GLY A 440 13.17 24.40 -40.35
N LYS A 441 12.79 23.36 -39.60
CA LYS A 441 11.36 23.08 -39.32
C LYS A 441 10.96 23.68 -37.96
N PRO A 442 10.03 24.64 -37.90
CA PRO A 442 9.57 25.22 -36.64
C PRO A 442 8.70 24.23 -35.85
N GLN A 443 8.84 24.25 -34.52
CA GLN A 443 8.05 23.44 -33.59
C GLN A 443 6.62 23.97 -33.50
N VAL A 444 5.63 23.14 -33.84
CA VAL A 444 4.20 23.41 -33.58
C VAL A 444 3.80 22.67 -32.31
N SER A 445 4.14 23.23 -31.15
CA SER A 445 3.38 23.10 -29.89
C SER A 445 4.11 23.83 -28.76
N ASP A 446 4.02 25.16 -28.74
CA ASP A 446 4.42 25.96 -27.58
C ASP A 446 3.34 27.02 -27.25
N GLY A 447 2.09 26.58 -27.23
CA GLY A 447 0.93 27.47 -27.06
C GLY A 447 -0.38 26.82 -26.61
N LEU A 448 -0.34 25.67 -25.94
CA LEU A 448 -1.53 25.03 -25.34
C LEU A 448 -1.21 24.55 -23.92
N ARG A 449 -0.90 25.51 -23.05
CA ARG A 449 -1.04 25.38 -21.60
C ARG A 449 -1.82 26.60 -21.13
N ASP A 450 -3.10 26.61 -21.46
CA ASP A 450 -4.15 27.32 -20.74
C ASP A 450 -5.50 26.80 -21.27
N ASN A 451 -6.43 26.51 -20.37
CA ASN A 451 -7.82 26.06 -20.57
C ASN A 451 -8.05 24.58 -20.93
N PHE A 452 -8.22 23.76 -19.88
CA PHE A 452 -8.99 22.51 -19.95
C PHE A 452 -10.22 22.60 -19.04
N GLU A 453 -11.05 23.62 -19.28
CA GLU A 453 -12.50 23.56 -19.08
C GLU A 453 -13.12 24.04 -20.39
N GLY A 454 -13.83 23.14 -21.09
CA GLY A 454 -14.58 23.49 -22.30
C GLY A 454 -13.98 22.97 -23.61
N LEU A 455 -14.00 21.65 -23.83
CA LEU A 455 -13.89 21.07 -25.18
C LEU A 455 -14.37 19.61 -25.20
N VAL A 456 -15.67 19.41 -24.94
CA VAL A 456 -16.40 18.15 -25.28
C VAL A 456 -17.70 18.43 -26.05
N LEU A 457 -17.98 19.68 -26.44
CA LEU A 457 -19.24 20.05 -27.10
C LEU A 457 -19.08 20.58 -28.54
N GLU A 458 -18.14 20.02 -29.31
CA GLU A 458 -17.96 20.38 -30.72
C GLU A 458 -17.88 19.18 -31.69
N LYS A 459 -18.35 18.00 -31.25
CA LYS A 459 -18.59 16.84 -32.15
C LYS A 459 -20.08 16.47 -32.30
N LEU A 460 -21.00 17.30 -31.79
CA LEU A 460 -22.44 17.16 -32.00
C LEU A 460 -22.97 18.49 -32.56
N GLY A 461 -23.04 18.59 -33.88
CA GLY A 461 -23.29 19.83 -34.62
C GLY A 461 -24.59 20.54 -34.28
N PHE A 462 -24.54 21.49 -33.35
CA PHE A 462 -25.59 22.48 -33.11
C PHE A 462 -24.97 23.89 -33.06
N THR A 463 -25.23 24.70 -34.09
CA THR A 463 -24.93 26.13 -34.11
C THR A 463 -26.10 26.93 -33.52
N CYS A 464 -25.84 27.88 -32.60
CA CYS A 464 -26.78 28.99 -32.39
C CYS A 464 -26.07 30.29 -31.99
N SER A 465 -26.52 31.38 -32.63
CA SER A 465 -25.92 32.71 -32.71
C SER A 465 -26.10 33.57 -31.45
N LYS A 466 -25.13 34.45 -31.21
CA LYS A 466 -25.11 35.53 -30.20
C LYS A 466 -26.39 36.40 -30.18
N ARG A 467 -26.93 36.71 -29.00
CA ARG A 467 -27.44 38.04 -28.57
C ARG A 467 -27.53 38.14 -27.04
N ARG A 468 -27.49 39.39 -26.54
CA ARG A 468 -27.19 39.89 -25.18
C ARG A 468 -28.40 39.84 -24.19
N PRO A 469 -28.23 40.23 -22.89
CA PRO A 469 -28.72 39.49 -21.72
C PRO A 469 -29.99 40.06 -21.07
N SER A 470 -30.75 39.22 -20.38
CA SER A 470 -31.37 39.49 -19.07
C SER A 470 -32.27 38.32 -18.62
N GLN A 471 -32.27 38.08 -17.31
CA GLN A 471 -33.25 37.34 -16.49
C GLN A 471 -32.93 35.89 -16.07
N HIS A 472 -33.08 35.70 -14.76
CA HIS A 472 -32.93 34.51 -13.95
C HIS A 472 -33.81 33.33 -14.40
N VAL A 473 -33.23 32.13 -14.49
CA VAL A 473 -33.95 30.85 -14.33
C VAL A 473 -33.03 29.83 -13.63
N SER A 474 -33.60 29.09 -12.67
CA SER A 474 -32.98 28.13 -11.75
C SER A 474 -32.54 26.80 -12.40
N SER A 475 -31.44 26.23 -11.90
CA SER A 475 -30.70 25.07 -12.42
C SER A 475 -31.33 23.69 -12.15
N GLN A 476 -32.66 23.55 -12.18
CA GLN A 476 -33.34 22.29 -11.83
C GLN A 476 -34.20 21.65 -12.95
N GLN A 477 -34.24 22.24 -14.15
CA GLN A 477 -35.03 21.72 -15.28
C GLN A 477 -34.22 21.27 -16.51
N CYS A 478 -32.89 21.30 -16.47
CA CYS A 478 -32.05 20.80 -17.58
C CYS A 478 -31.60 19.34 -17.43
N ASN A 479 -31.82 18.68 -16.27
CA ASN A 479 -31.36 17.31 -16.03
C ASN A 479 -32.35 16.20 -16.38
N GLU A 480 -33.63 16.49 -16.61
CA GLU A 480 -34.64 15.44 -16.89
C GLU A 480 -34.74 15.04 -18.37
N ILE A 481 -34.26 15.87 -19.31
CA ILE A 481 -34.41 15.59 -20.76
C ILE A 481 -33.28 14.70 -21.31
N CYS A 482 -32.17 14.51 -20.59
CA CYS A 482 -31.07 13.65 -21.03
C CYS A 482 -31.21 12.16 -20.62
N ILE A 483 -32.07 11.84 -19.65
CA ILE A 483 -32.18 10.47 -19.11
C ILE A 483 -33.18 9.62 -19.91
N GLU A 484 -34.22 10.20 -20.50
CA GLU A 484 -35.23 9.43 -21.27
C GLU A 484 -34.70 8.89 -22.61
N LYS A 485 -33.76 9.56 -23.28
CA LYS A 485 -33.22 9.10 -24.58
C LYS A 485 -32.16 8.00 -24.47
N VAL A 486 -31.56 7.80 -23.30
CA VAL A 486 -30.57 6.72 -23.07
C VAL A 486 -31.26 5.38 -22.81
N PHE A 487 -32.48 5.39 -22.26
CA PHE A 487 -33.26 4.18 -21.98
C PHE A 487 -33.87 3.53 -23.24
N GLU A 488 -34.22 4.31 -24.28
CA GLU A 488 -34.72 3.74 -25.54
C GLU A 488 -33.65 2.99 -26.33
N ILE A 489 -32.37 3.38 -26.21
CA ILE A 489 -31.25 2.71 -26.89
C ILE A 489 -30.93 1.35 -26.22
N PHE A 490 -31.08 1.25 -24.89
CA PHE A 490 -30.86 -0.02 -24.16
C PHE A 490 -32.01 -1.02 -24.28
N ALA A 491 -33.24 -0.56 -24.54
CA ALA A 491 -34.39 -1.45 -24.76
C ALA A 491 -34.33 -2.18 -26.13
N GLY A 492 -33.64 -1.62 -27.12
CA GLY A 492 -33.48 -2.21 -28.45
C GLY A 492 -32.49 -3.39 -28.51
N PHE A 493 -31.54 -3.47 -27.58
CA PHE A 493 -30.49 -4.51 -27.60
C PHE A 493 -30.90 -5.85 -26.99
N LYS A 494 -32.05 -5.91 -26.29
CA LYS A 494 -32.50 -7.09 -25.54
C LYS A 494 -33.53 -7.96 -26.28
N LYS A 495 -33.77 -7.71 -27.57
CA LYS A 495 -34.85 -8.36 -28.36
C LYS A 495 -34.39 -9.38 -29.42
N ASN A 496 -33.09 -9.68 -29.54
CA ASN A 496 -32.56 -10.63 -30.54
C ASN A 496 -32.00 -11.96 -29.98
N LEU A 497 -32.32 -12.32 -28.74
CA LEU A 497 -31.99 -13.65 -28.20
C LEU A 497 -33.22 -14.25 -27.53
N ARG A 498 -34.09 -14.87 -28.34
CA ARG A 498 -35.03 -15.93 -27.92
C ARG A 498 -35.74 -16.53 -29.13
N SER A 499 -35.57 -17.84 -29.32
CA SER A 499 -36.63 -18.73 -29.81
C SER A 499 -36.53 -20.11 -29.11
N PRO A 500 -37.62 -20.89 -29.03
CA PRO A 500 -37.94 -21.70 -27.84
C PRO A 500 -38.11 -23.22 -28.10
N ASN A 501 -38.50 -23.94 -27.03
CA ASN A 501 -39.04 -25.31 -26.91
C ASN A 501 -38.00 -26.44 -26.70
N SER A 502 -38.19 -27.45 -25.84
CA SER A 502 -39.33 -27.88 -25.00
C SER A 502 -38.88 -28.96 -24.01
N ASP A 503 -39.64 -29.09 -22.93
CA ASP A 503 -39.54 -30.08 -21.85
C ASP A 503 -39.59 -31.55 -22.30
N GLN A 504 -38.88 -32.44 -21.59
CA GLN A 504 -39.39 -33.77 -21.18
C GLN A 504 -38.50 -34.43 -20.11
N GLU A 505 -39.13 -34.83 -19.01
CA GLU A 505 -38.62 -35.77 -17.99
C GLU A 505 -38.43 -37.17 -18.58
N ILE A 506 -37.49 -37.97 -18.04
CA ILE A 506 -37.62 -39.43 -17.82
C ILE A 506 -36.52 -39.90 -16.82
N GLN A 507 -36.93 -40.79 -15.92
CA GLN A 507 -36.14 -41.46 -14.88
C GLN A 507 -35.19 -42.56 -15.42
N GLY A 508 -34.03 -42.69 -14.76
CA GLY A 508 -33.43 -43.95 -14.29
C GLY A 508 -32.81 -44.93 -15.30
N THR A 509 -31.50 -45.17 -15.20
CA THR A 509 -30.86 -46.47 -14.83
C THR A 509 -29.33 -46.42 -14.96
N ARG A 510 -28.66 -47.27 -14.17
CA ARG A 510 -27.21 -47.52 -14.10
C ARG A 510 -26.83 -48.65 -15.08
N VAL A 511 -25.63 -48.59 -15.68
CA VAL A 511 -24.59 -49.65 -15.82
C VAL A 511 -23.62 -49.39 -17.01
N GLU A 512 -22.34 -49.29 -16.65
CA GLU A 512 -21.06 -49.76 -17.27
C GLU A 512 -20.59 -49.44 -18.72
N THR A 513 -19.36 -48.87 -18.75
CA THR A 513 -18.16 -49.12 -19.59
C THR A 513 -18.16 -48.96 -21.13
N GLY A 514 -17.21 -48.15 -21.64
CA GLY A 514 -16.57 -48.36 -22.96
C GLY A 514 -16.21 -47.10 -23.78
N GLU A 515 -14.90 -46.87 -23.95
CA GLU A 515 -14.18 -46.39 -25.16
C GLU A 515 -14.23 -44.92 -25.67
N ASP A 516 -13.01 -44.32 -25.74
CA ASP A 516 -12.43 -43.35 -26.68
C ASP A 516 -13.31 -42.27 -27.36
N GLU A 517 -13.38 -41.08 -26.78
CA GLU A 517 -13.68 -39.84 -27.52
C GLU A 517 -12.38 -39.13 -27.93
N ARG A 518 -12.15 -39.06 -29.25
CA ARG A 518 -11.10 -38.23 -29.87
C ARG A 518 -11.54 -36.77 -29.85
N ASP A 519 -10.76 -35.90 -29.21
CA ASP A 519 -10.94 -34.44 -29.18
C ASP A 519 -11.01 -33.85 -30.61
N VAL A 520 -12.19 -33.40 -31.03
CA VAL A 520 -12.36 -32.63 -32.26
C VAL A 520 -12.07 -31.15 -31.94
N SER A 521 -11.14 -30.54 -32.69
CA SER A 521 -10.73 -29.15 -32.45
C SER A 521 -11.88 -28.17 -32.68
N ILE A 522 -12.01 -27.18 -31.79
CA ILE A 522 -13.00 -26.07 -31.85
C ILE A 522 -12.93 -25.28 -33.17
N LEU A 523 -11.81 -25.38 -33.90
CA LEU A 523 -11.61 -24.74 -35.21
C LEU A 523 -12.24 -25.50 -36.39
N ASP A 524 -12.56 -26.79 -36.22
CA ASP A 524 -13.19 -27.60 -37.26
C ASP A 524 -14.74 -27.41 -37.27
N THR A 525 -15.32 -26.92 -36.18
CA THR A 525 -16.77 -26.66 -36.03
C THR A 525 -17.19 -25.20 -36.26
N ASN A 526 -16.24 -24.25 -36.44
CA ASN A 526 -16.56 -22.83 -36.60
C ASN A 526 -15.86 -22.19 -37.83
N PRO A 527 -16.54 -22.08 -38.98
CA PRO A 527 -15.98 -21.49 -40.20
C PRO A 527 -15.75 -19.97 -40.11
N GLU A 528 -16.44 -19.26 -39.21
CA GLU A 528 -16.26 -17.81 -39.02
C GLU A 528 -14.96 -17.51 -38.26
N ALA A 529 -14.64 -18.31 -37.23
CA ALA A 529 -13.37 -18.22 -36.50
C ALA A 529 -12.17 -18.50 -37.43
N LYS A 530 -12.35 -19.40 -38.41
CA LYS A 530 -11.35 -19.72 -39.43
C LYS A 530 -11.04 -18.52 -40.33
N ALA A 531 -12.07 -17.81 -40.80
CA ALA A 531 -11.93 -16.63 -41.65
C ALA A 531 -11.25 -15.45 -40.91
N ILE A 532 -11.55 -15.25 -39.62
CA ILE A 532 -10.93 -14.19 -38.80
C ILE A 532 -9.42 -14.41 -38.61
N LEU A 533 -8.99 -15.66 -38.46
CA LEU A 533 -7.57 -16.01 -38.32
C LEU A 533 -6.78 -15.80 -39.63
N ASP A 534 -7.39 -16.07 -40.78
CA ASP A 534 -6.78 -15.84 -42.10
C ASP A 534 -6.65 -14.34 -42.40
N MET A 535 -7.65 -13.53 -42.02
CA MET A 535 -7.58 -12.07 -42.15
C MET A 535 -6.54 -11.43 -41.21
N ALA A 536 -6.21 -12.09 -40.09
CA ALA A 536 -5.24 -11.60 -39.10
C ALA A 536 -3.78 -12.01 -39.39
N GLY A 537 -3.52 -12.73 -40.49
CA GLY A 537 -2.16 -13.11 -40.92
C GLY A 537 -1.43 -14.06 -39.96
N ARG A 538 -2.17 -14.85 -39.17
CA ARG A 538 -1.60 -15.83 -38.22
C ARG A 538 -1.42 -17.19 -38.89
N THR A 539 -0.24 -17.81 -38.75
CA THR A 539 0.03 -19.18 -39.22
C THR A 539 -0.60 -20.22 -38.30
N ARG A 540 -1.28 -21.23 -38.87
CA ARG A 540 -1.88 -22.35 -38.13
C ARG A 540 -0.84 -23.44 -37.89
N HIS A 541 -0.51 -23.73 -36.63
CA HIS A 541 0.54 -24.70 -36.27
C HIS A 541 0.04 -26.14 -36.08
N SER A 542 -1.24 -26.45 -36.36
CA SER A 542 -1.85 -27.77 -36.10
C SER A 542 -2.14 -28.62 -37.34
N GLU A 543 -1.71 -28.23 -38.54
CA GLU A 543 -1.87 -29.05 -39.76
C GLU A 543 -0.69 -30.01 -40.04
N GLY A 544 0.40 -29.93 -39.27
CA GLY A 544 1.62 -30.72 -39.50
C GLY A 544 1.68 -32.12 -38.88
N LEU A 545 0.68 -32.54 -38.10
CA LEU A 545 0.62 -33.84 -37.43
C LEU A 545 -0.80 -34.42 -37.54
N ARG A 546 -1.18 -34.89 -38.73
CA ARG A 546 -2.33 -35.77 -38.92
C ARG A 546 -1.86 -36.98 -39.71
N GLU A 547 -1.63 -38.10 -39.03
CA GLU A 547 -1.36 -39.39 -39.70
C GLU A 547 -2.61 -39.82 -40.49
N GLN A 548 -2.40 -40.37 -41.68
CA GLN A 548 -3.51 -40.89 -42.50
C GLN A 548 -4.03 -42.21 -41.93
N PRO A 549 -5.35 -42.49 -42.00
CA PRO A 549 -5.90 -43.76 -41.54
C PRO A 549 -5.44 -44.91 -42.46
N PRO A 550 -5.27 -46.13 -41.93
CA PRO A 550 -4.92 -47.29 -42.75
C PRO A 550 -6.04 -47.60 -43.77
N LEU A 551 -5.61 -47.99 -44.98
CA LEU A 551 -6.43 -48.37 -46.13
C LEU A 551 -7.33 -49.58 -45.87
#